data_AF-A0A852C9F6-F1
#
_entry.id   AF-A0A852C9F6-F1
#
_cell.length_a   1.000
_cell.length_b   1.000
_cell.length_c   1.000
_cell.angle_alpha   90.00
_cell.angle_beta   90.00
_cell.angle_gamma   90.00
#
_symmetry.space_group_name_H-M   'P 1'
#
loop_
_entity.id
_entity.type
_entity.pdbx_description
1 polymer ?
#
loop_
_entity_poly.entity_id
_entity_poly.type
_entity_poly.pdbx_seq_one_letter_code
_entity_poly.pdbx_strand_id
1 'polypeptide(L)'
;KGIDREFYLLFSIFDENDSWYLTKNIETFTGDPSKVDENDADFKESNKMHAVNGYLFGNLPGLAMCKDDKVSWHLIGLGSHYDMHGVHFQGNIIDLRGTTRDGLALFPHLSGTALMQPDRVGTFKVVCRTFDHFVGGMKHLYEVSSCRNTTRGQQQHGAMRLYYIAAEEVEWDYASNKSSAPNIYNSSNELQVAAQTWGRTHMNSILCQLQKGKCILSSCWQIIQPLAIHSRPLLHAEVGDSVLIIFKNKASRPYSISAHGVEEVGSVKIVLSVSGEINIYRWNVPERSGPGKTDPNCITWVYYSTVNFVK
;
A
#
# COMPACT_ATOMS: atom_id res chain seq x y z
N LYS A 1 23.62 -9.60 18.35
CA LYS A 1 23.78 -8.80 19.60
C LYS A 1 23.16 -7.42 19.36
N GLY A 2 22.33 -6.91 20.26
CA GLY A 2 21.70 -5.58 20.12
C GLY A 2 20.42 -5.54 19.29
N ILE A 3 19.84 -6.71 18.98
CA ILE A 3 18.52 -6.90 18.40
C ILE A 3 17.70 -7.63 19.47
N ASP A 4 16.49 -7.15 19.75
CA ASP A 4 15.59 -7.71 20.75
C ASP A 4 14.70 -8.81 20.15
N ARG A 5 14.31 -8.67 18.87
CA ARG A 5 13.47 -9.64 18.14
C ARG A 5 13.92 -9.82 16.69
N GLU A 6 13.85 -11.06 16.21
CA GLU A 6 14.14 -11.42 14.82
C GLU A 6 12.95 -12.18 14.24
N PHE A 7 12.52 -11.78 13.04
CA PHE A 7 11.44 -12.44 12.30
C PHE A 7 11.94 -12.83 10.92
N TYR A 8 11.47 -13.99 10.45
CA TYR A 8 11.79 -14.52 9.13
C TYR A 8 10.49 -14.70 8.36
N LEU A 9 10.33 -13.99 7.24
CA LEU A 9 9.15 -14.04 6.40
C LEU A 9 9.53 -14.42 4.96
N LEU A 10 8.95 -15.51 4.50
CA LEU A 10 8.99 -15.98 3.13
C LEU A 10 7.70 -15.56 2.42
N PHE A 11 7.81 -14.68 1.44
CA PHE A 11 6.73 -14.29 0.54
C PHE A 11 6.82 -15.16 -0.71
N SER A 12 5.77 -15.93 -0.98
CA SER A 12 5.69 -16.80 -2.15
C SER A 12 4.24 -17.08 -2.49
N ILE A 13 3.95 -17.20 -3.77
CA ILE A 13 2.76 -17.89 -4.26
C ILE A 13 3.10 -19.37 -4.26
N PHE A 14 2.55 -20.12 -3.31
CA PHE A 14 2.71 -21.58 -3.28
C PHE A 14 1.73 -22.17 -4.29
N ASP A 15 2.26 -22.53 -5.46
CA ASP A 15 1.48 -23.15 -6.52
C ASP A 15 1.37 -24.67 -6.27
N GLU A 16 0.26 -25.12 -5.69
CA GLU A 16 0.04 -26.54 -5.42
C GLU A 16 -0.22 -27.36 -6.69
N ASN A 17 -0.43 -26.71 -7.85
CA ASN A 17 -0.54 -27.44 -9.12
C ASN A 17 0.79 -28.09 -9.53
N ASP A 18 1.93 -27.50 -9.13
CA ASP A 18 3.27 -28.04 -9.39
C ASP A 18 3.76 -28.96 -8.25
N SER A 19 2.92 -29.20 -7.24
CA SER A 19 3.24 -30.04 -6.09
C SER A 19 3.25 -31.51 -6.47
N TRP A 20 4.28 -32.24 -6.03
CA TRP A 20 4.34 -33.71 -6.15
C TRP A 20 3.15 -34.42 -5.50
N TYR A 21 2.41 -33.72 -4.62
CA TYR A 21 1.26 -34.26 -3.90
C TYR A 21 -0.09 -33.86 -4.49
N LEU A 22 -0.14 -33.20 -5.65
CA LEU A 22 -1.39 -32.73 -6.27
C LEU A 22 -2.45 -33.85 -6.37
N THR A 23 -2.10 -34.99 -6.99
CA THR A 23 -3.03 -36.12 -7.15
C THR A 23 -3.57 -36.62 -5.81
N LYS A 24 -2.70 -36.71 -4.79
CA LYS A 24 -3.09 -37.14 -3.44
C LYS A 24 -4.03 -36.13 -2.78
N ASN A 25 -3.78 -34.83 -2.97
CA ASN A 25 -4.64 -33.76 -2.45
C ASN A 25 -6.02 -33.81 -3.13
N ILE A 26 -6.07 -34.03 -4.45
CA ILE A 26 -7.32 -34.18 -5.20
C ILE A 26 -8.13 -35.35 -4.64
N GLU A 27 -7.51 -36.53 -4.49
CA GLU A 27 -8.18 -37.73 -3.94
C GLU A 27 -8.70 -37.53 -2.52
N THR A 28 -8.00 -36.75 -1.70
CA THR A 28 -8.31 -36.58 -0.28
C THR A 28 -9.36 -35.51 -0.03
N PHE A 29 -9.35 -34.40 -0.79
CA PHE A 29 -10.07 -33.17 -0.42
C PHE A 29 -11.22 -32.78 -1.36
N THR A 30 -11.30 -33.31 -2.58
CA THR A 30 -12.31 -32.83 -3.56
C THR A 30 -13.65 -33.54 -3.49
N GLY A 31 -13.77 -34.58 -2.64
CA GLY A 31 -14.98 -35.38 -2.44
C GLY A 31 -15.31 -36.30 -3.63
N ASP A 32 -15.29 -35.77 -4.85
CA ASP A 32 -15.41 -36.53 -6.11
C ASP A 32 -14.27 -36.15 -7.08
N PRO A 33 -13.13 -36.86 -7.01
CA PRO A 33 -11.95 -36.64 -7.86
C PRO A 33 -12.23 -36.71 -9.36
N SER A 34 -13.27 -37.45 -9.77
CA SER A 34 -13.59 -37.66 -11.19
C SER A 34 -14.10 -36.41 -11.91
N LYS A 35 -14.57 -35.41 -11.15
CA LYS A 35 -15.09 -34.14 -11.67
C LYS A 35 -14.04 -33.04 -11.77
N VAL A 36 -12.82 -33.30 -11.29
CA VAL A 36 -11.75 -32.32 -11.30
C VAL A 36 -11.11 -32.30 -12.68
N ASP A 37 -11.17 -31.14 -13.34
CA ASP A 37 -10.38 -30.87 -14.52
C ASP A 37 -9.13 -30.09 -14.11
N GLU A 38 -7.97 -30.76 -14.11
CA GLU A 38 -6.69 -30.13 -13.77
C GLU A 38 -6.28 -29.03 -14.75
N ASN A 39 -6.88 -28.96 -15.94
CA ASN A 39 -6.61 -27.91 -16.92
C ASN A 39 -7.52 -26.69 -16.76
N ASP A 40 -8.56 -26.80 -15.95
CA ASP A 40 -9.47 -25.69 -15.67
C ASP A 40 -8.72 -24.52 -15.00
N ALA A 41 -9.00 -23.31 -15.48
CA ALA A 41 -8.29 -22.12 -15.03
C ALA A 41 -8.66 -21.75 -13.59
N ASP A 42 -9.92 -21.91 -13.21
CA ASP A 42 -10.40 -21.61 -11.87
C ASP A 42 -9.87 -22.64 -10.85
N PHE A 43 -9.78 -23.92 -11.26
CA PHE A 43 -9.11 -24.96 -10.46
C PHE A 43 -7.64 -24.60 -10.21
N LYS A 44 -6.87 -24.28 -11.27
CA LYS A 44 -5.47 -23.90 -11.11
C LYS A 44 -5.30 -22.69 -10.20
N GLU A 45 -6.14 -21.67 -10.38
CA GLU A 45 -6.09 -20.47 -9.54
C GLU A 45 -6.44 -20.77 -8.09
N SER A 46 -7.39 -21.67 -7.83
CA SER A 46 -7.76 -22.08 -6.46
C SER A 46 -6.62 -22.75 -5.68
N ASN A 47 -5.66 -23.34 -6.39
CA ASN A 47 -4.48 -24.00 -5.84
C ASN A 47 -3.27 -23.06 -5.69
N LYS A 48 -3.38 -21.79 -6.09
CA LYS A 48 -2.33 -20.79 -5.88
C LYS A 48 -2.52 -20.09 -4.54
N MET A 49 -1.64 -20.42 -3.61
CA MET A 49 -1.72 -19.93 -2.25
C MET A 49 -0.77 -18.73 -2.07
N HIS A 50 -1.30 -17.51 -2.18
CA HIS A 50 -0.55 -16.25 -1.98
C HIS A 50 -0.18 -16.02 -0.51
N ALA A 51 0.84 -16.72 -0.02
CA ALA A 51 1.10 -16.89 1.41
C ALA A 51 2.37 -16.18 1.91
N VAL A 52 2.41 -15.97 3.24
CA VAL A 52 3.64 -15.66 3.96
C VAL A 52 3.95 -16.80 4.92
N ASN A 53 5.11 -17.45 4.78
CA ASN A 53 5.47 -18.67 5.53
C ASN A 53 4.42 -19.80 5.39
N GLY A 54 3.66 -19.85 4.29
CA GLY A 54 2.57 -20.81 4.08
C GLY A 54 1.24 -20.44 4.76
N TYR A 55 1.17 -19.27 5.41
CA TYR A 55 -0.04 -18.75 6.05
C TYR A 55 -0.77 -17.76 5.12
N LEU A 56 -2.09 -17.66 5.25
CA LEU A 56 -2.99 -16.87 4.39
C LEU A 56 -3.99 -16.06 5.22
N PHE A 57 -4.52 -14.98 4.65
CA PHE A 57 -5.67 -14.23 5.18
C PHE A 57 -5.56 -13.83 6.67
N GLY A 58 -4.37 -13.46 7.13
CA GLY A 58 -4.18 -12.97 8.49
C GLY A 58 -3.90 -14.03 9.55
N ASN A 59 -3.75 -15.31 9.18
CA ASN A 59 -3.62 -16.41 10.16
C ASN A 59 -2.19 -16.74 10.61
N LEU A 60 -1.16 -16.01 10.14
CA LEU A 60 0.24 -16.17 10.55
C LEU A 60 0.41 -15.80 12.04
N PRO A 61 0.76 -16.75 12.92
CA PRO A 61 0.94 -16.48 14.34
C PRO A 61 2.35 -15.99 14.67
N GLY A 62 2.54 -15.50 15.90
CA GLY A 62 3.87 -15.30 16.49
C GLY A 62 4.59 -14.00 16.13
N LEU A 63 3.98 -13.11 15.34
CA LEU A 63 4.52 -11.78 15.06
C LEU A 63 4.19 -10.80 16.19
N ALA A 64 4.78 -11.02 17.37
CA ALA A 64 4.57 -10.18 18.55
C ALA A 64 5.89 -9.58 19.04
N MET A 65 5.89 -8.28 19.28
CA MET A 65 7.04 -7.52 19.77
C MET A 65 6.61 -6.46 20.78
N CYS A 66 7.57 -5.90 21.49
CA CYS A 66 7.33 -4.80 22.41
C CYS A 66 7.59 -3.46 21.71
N LYS A 67 6.86 -2.42 22.15
CA LYS A 67 7.21 -1.05 21.81
C LYS A 67 8.68 -0.79 22.19
N ASP A 68 9.39 -0.06 21.32
CA ASP A 68 10.81 0.30 21.41
C ASP A 68 11.81 -0.87 21.24
N ASP A 69 11.35 -2.12 20.99
CA ASP A 69 12.24 -3.24 20.63
C ASP A 69 13.02 -2.91 19.35
N LYS A 70 14.29 -3.30 19.30
CA LYS A 70 15.05 -3.35 18.04
C LYS A 70 14.71 -4.64 17.32
N VAL A 71 14.00 -4.53 16.21
CA VAL A 71 13.48 -5.67 15.46
C VAL A 71 14.21 -5.80 14.14
N SER A 72 14.66 -7.01 13.83
CA SER A 72 15.22 -7.36 12.52
C SER A 72 14.23 -8.23 11.75
N TRP A 73 13.83 -7.78 10.57
CA TRP A 73 12.97 -8.50 9.66
C TRP A 73 13.81 -9.06 8.51
N HIS A 74 13.93 -10.38 8.44
CA HIS A 74 14.57 -11.11 7.35
C HIS A 74 13.51 -11.57 6.37
N LEU A 75 13.52 -11.01 5.17
CA LEU A 75 12.45 -11.12 4.21
C LEU A 75 12.99 -11.77 2.95
N ILE A 76 12.30 -12.79 2.44
CA ILE A 76 12.73 -13.58 1.29
C ILE A 76 11.56 -13.66 0.31
N GLY A 77 11.82 -13.37 -0.97
CA GLY A 77 10.92 -13.69 -2.07
C GLY A 77 11.35 -14.99 -2.73
N LEU A 78 10.42 -15.89 -3.00
CA LEU A 78 10.64 -17.14 -3.72
C LEU A 78 9.48 -17.36 -4.70
N GLY A 79 9.71 -18.19 -5.72
CA GLY A 79 8.68 -18.61 -6.66
C GLY A 79 9.03 -18.27 -8.10
N SER A 80 8.03 -17.86 -8.87
CA SER A 80 8.07 -17.67 -10.32
C SER A 80 8.11 -16.18 -10.72
N HIS A 81 7.98 -15.87 -12.01
CA HIS A 81 7.86 -14.48 -12.47
C HIS A 81 6.62 -13.76 -11.94
N TYR A 82 5.63 -14.48 -11.40
CA TYR A 82 4.48 -13.88 -10.71
C TYR A 82 4.83 -13.36 -9.31
N ASP A 83 5.95 -13.79 -8.72
CA ASP A 83 6.37 -13.43 -7.36
C ASP A 83 7.06 -12.06 -7.26
N MET A 84 6.36 -11.03 -7.73
CA MET A 84 6.73 -9.62 -7.55
C MET A 84 6.03 -9.07 -6.31
N HIS A 85 6.72 -9.07 -5.17
CA HIS A 85 6.11 -8.73 -3.87
C HIS A 85 6.49 -7.32 -3.42
N GLY A 86 5.51 -6.42 -3.33
CA GLY A 86 5.68 -5.13 -2.65
C GLY A 86 5.35 -5.26 -1.17
N VAL A 87 6.30 -5.73 -0.35
CA VAL A 87 6.08 -5.90 1.10
C VAL A 87 5.99 -4.55 1.77
N HIS A 88 4.95 -4.33 2.57
CA HIS A 88 4.67 -3.08 3.26
C HIS A 88 4.30 -3.31 4.72
N PHE A 89 4.91 -2.54 5.62
CA PHE A 89 4.61 -2.53 7.04
C PHE A 89 3.71 -1.34 7.38
N GLN A 90 2.45 -1.61 7.68
CA GLN A 90 1.50 -0.55 8.02
C GLN A 90 1.84 0.06 9.38
N GLY A 91 1.86 1.39 9.46
CA GLY A 91 1.94 2.18 10.71
C GLY A 91 3.33 2.34 11.31
N ASN A 92 4.29 1.49 10.92
CA ASN A 92 5.69 1.57 11.32
C ASN A 92 6.59 1.68 10.09
N ILE A 93 7.81 2.17 10.31
CA ILE A 93 8.78 2.43 9.25
C ILE A 93 10.00 1.55 9.49
N ILE A 94 10.65 1.18 8.39
CA ILE A 94 11.85 0.37 8.36
C ILE A 94 13.06 1.19 7.93
N ASP A 95 14.21 0.92 8.56
CA ASP A 95 15.52 1.27 8.04
C ASP A 95 15.98 0.12 7.14
N LEU A 96 16.16 0.45 5.85
CA LEU A 96 16.72 -0.43 4.85
C LEU A 96 18.08 0.12 4.41
N ARG A 97 19.16 -0.38 5.03
CA ARG A 97 20.55 -0.01 4.72
C ARG A 97 20.82 1.51 4.85
N GLY A 98 20.27 2.13 5.89
CA GLY A 98 20.42 3.55 6.21
C GLY A 98 19.36 4.45 5.55
N THR A 99 18.47 3.90 4.72
CA THR A 99 17.36 4.63 4.12
C THR A 99 16.05 4.32 4.83
N THR A 100 15.23 5.34 5.04
CA THR A 100 13.89 5.24 5.62
C THR A 100 12.90 4.79 4.55
N ARG A 101 12.29 3.62 4.74
CA ARG A 101 11.27 3.05 3.85
C ARG A 101 10.14 2.48 4.67
N ASP A 102 8.97 2.27 4.10
CA ASP A 102 7.83 1.60 4.75
C ASP A 102 7.61 0.19 4.18
N GLY A 103 8.51 -0.24 3.30
CA GLY A 103 8.40 -1.45 2.54
C GLY A 103 9.60 -1.68 1.63
N LEU A 104 9.58 -2.80 0.94
CA LEU A 104 10.63 -3.22 0.00
C LEU A 104 10.02 -4.15 -1.04
N ALA A 105 10.62 -4.15 -2.23
CA ALA A 105 10.29 -5.11 -3.28
C ALA A 105 11.10 -6.40 -3.09
N LEU A 106 10.42 -7.55 -3.17
CA LEU A 106 11.03 -8.86 -3.24
C LEU A 106 10.65 -9.51 -4.57
N PHE A 107 11.61 -10.23 -5.13
CA PHE A 107 11.51 -11.01 -6.37
C PHE A 107 12.00 -12.43 -6.07
N PRO A 108 11.81 -13.41 -6.97
CA PRO A 108 12.32 -14.76 -6.77
C PRO A 108 13.80 -14.77 -6.39
N HIS A 109 14.12 -15.50 -5.31
CA HIS A 109 15.46 -15.64 -4.74
C HIS A 109 16.09 -14.36 -4.19
N LEU A 110 15.34 -13.26 -4.12
CA LEU A 110 15.80 -12.04 -3.46
C LEU A 110 15.55 -12.12 -1.97
N SER A 111 16.55 -11.72 -1.17
CA SER A 111 16.40 -11.56 0.27
C SER A 111 16.85 -10.17 0.72
N GLY A 112 16.20 -9.66 1.74
CA GLY A 112 16.48 -8.36 2.36
C GLY A 112 16.39 -8.46 3.86
N THR A 113 17.18 -7.65 4.56
CA THR A 113 17.03 -7.47 6.01
C THR A 113 16.69 -6.01 6.28
N ALA A 114 15.59 -5.79 6.97
CA ALA A 114 15.07 -4.48 7.32
C ALA A 114 15.06 -4.35 8.85
N LEU A 115 15.49 -3.20 9.36
CA LEU A 115 15.47 -2.91 10.79
C LEU A 115 14.24 -2.07 11.11
N MET A 116 13.60 -2.34 12.24
CA MET A 116 12.43 -1.60 12.69
C MET A 116 12.56 -1.32 14.18
N GLN A 117 12.08 -0.17 14.61
CA GLN A 117 11.84 0.11 16.02
C GLN A 117 10.41 0.65 16.17
N PRO A 118 9.44 -0.18 16.59
CA PRO A 118 8.04 0.23 16.64
C PRO A 118 7.81 1.18 17.81
N ASP A 119 7.15 2.30 17.56
CA ASP A 119 6.95 3.37 18.54
C ASP A 119 5.50 3.46 19.07
N ARG A 120 4.59 2.69 18.48
CA ARG A 120 3.18 2.66 18.83
C ARG A 120 2.71 1.26 19.18
N VAL A 121 1.95 1.20 20.27
CA VAL A 121 1.23 0.00 20.70
C VAL A 121 -0.02 -0.17 19.84
N GLY A 122 -0.29 -1.40 19.43
CA GLY A 122 -1.45 -1.74 18.62
C GLY A 122 -1.22 -2.96 17.73
N THR A 123 -2.26 -3.30 16.97
CA THR A 123 -2.19 -4.34 15.94
C THR A 123 -2.05 -3.67 14.58
N PHE A 124 -1.03 -4.08 13.85
CA PHE A 124 -0.67 -3.54 12.54
C PHE A 124 -0.64 -4.65 11.50
N LYS A 125 -0.45 -4.29 10.23
CA LYS A 125 -0.42 -5.24 9.13
C LYS A 125 0.94 -5.27 8.45
N VAL A 126 1.41 -6.46 8.12
CA VAL A 126 2.46 -6.69 7.11
C VAL A 126 1.78 -7.31 5.90
N VAL A 127 1.85 -6.65 4.75
CA VAL A 127 1.07 -7.03 3.57
C VAL A 127 1.91 -6.97 2.31
N CYS A 128 1.56 -7.77 1.31
CA CYS A 128 1.98 -7.52 -0.05
C CYS A 128 1.02 -6.51 -0.69
N ARG A 129 1.55 -5.47 -1.32
CA ARG A 129 0.79 -4.40 -1.97
C ARG A 129 0.52 -4.67 -3.45
N THR A 130 1.08 -5.74 -4.00
CA THR A 130 0.69 -6.26 -5.31
C THR A 130 -0.77 -6.69 -5.22
N PHE A 131 -1.64 -6.11 -6.04
CA PHE A 131 -3.10 -6.18 -5.84
C PHE A 131 -3.63 -7.61 -5.81
N ASP A 132 -3.21 -8.42 -6.78
CA ASP A 132 -3.59 -9.83 -6.87
C ASP A 132 -3.21 -10.59 -5.58
N HIS A 133 -1.96 -10.43 -5.13
CA HIS A 133 -1.45 -11.12 -3.94
C HIS A 133 -2.18 -10.66 -2.67
N PHE A 134 -2.51 -9.37 -2.57
CA PHE A 134 -3.28 -8.83 -1.45
C PHE A 134 -4.70 -9.43 -1.37
N VAL A 135 -5.36 -9.57 -2.52
CA VAL A 135 -6.69 -10.18 -2.63
C VAL A 135 -6.59 -11.67 -2.30
N GLY A 136 -5.61 -12.37 -2.88
CA GLY A 136 -5.30 -13.79 -2.66
C GLY A 136 -4.89 -14.16 -1.23
N GLY A 137 -4.67 -13.17 -0.36
CA GLY A 137 -4.56 -13.40 1.08
C GLY A 137 -3.19 -13.13 1.67
N MET A 138 -2.26 -12.55 0.92
CA MET A 138 -0.90 -12.22 1.37
C MET A 138 -0.89 -10.96 2.27
N LYS A 139 -1.52 -11.10 3.43
CA LYS A 139 -1.71 -10.04 4.43
C LYS A 139 -1.78 -10.67 5.81
N HIS A 140 -0.93 -10.19 6.72
CA HIS A 140 -0.82 -10.69 8.09
C HIS A 140 -0.80 -9.59 9.11
N LEU A 141 -1.03 -9.96 10.37
CA LEU A 141 -1.05 -9.07 11.50
C LEU A 141 0.27 -9.21 12.27
N TYR A 142 0.77 -8.09 12.79
CA TYR A 142 1.78 -8.10 13.83
C TYR A 142 1.33 -7.22 14.99
N GLU A 143 1.70 -7.61 16.21
CA GLU A 143 1.26 -6.99 17.44
C GLU A 143 2.43 -6.31 18.13
N VAL A 144 2.22 -5.04 18.50
CA VAL A 144 3.15 -4.26 19.31
C VAL A 144 2.51 -4.03 20.67
N SER A 145 3.09 -4.64 21.70
CA SER A 145 2.60 -4.56 23.09
C SER A 145 3.38 -3.55 23.93
N SER A 146 2.75 -3.03 24.98
CA SER A 146 3.40 -2.18 25.99
C SER A 146 4.11 -3.05 27.04
N CYS A 147 5.36 -3.44 26.79
CA CYS A 147 6.10 -4.32 27.72
C CYS A 147 6.97 -3.55 28.74
N ARG A 148 7.31 -2.30 28.45
CA ARG A 148 8.12 -1.44 29.32
C ARG A 148 7.38 -0.11 29.52
N ASN A 149 7.36 0.39 30.75
CA ASN A 149 6.87 1.73 31.04
C ASN A 149 7.95 2.75 30.66
N THR A 150 8.16 2.93 29.36
CA THR A 150 8.98 4.02 28.82
C THR A 150 8.08 5.23 28.57
N THR A 151 8.07 6.15 29.53
CA THR A 151 7.60 7.53 29.31
C THR A 151 8.61 8.24 28.41
N ARG A 152 8.49 8.03 27.10
CA ARG A 152 9.06 9.00 26.16
C ARG A 152 8.30 10.31 26.35
N GLY A 153 9.03 11.38 26.67
CA GLY A 153 8.47 12.73 26.74
C GLY A 153 7.75 13.05 25.43
N GLN A 154 6.69 13.85 25.51
CA GLN A 154 6.02 14.38 24.32
C GLN A 154 7.09 14.97 23.39
N GLN A 155 7.22 14.40 22.19
CA GLN A 155 8.01 15.05 21.15
C GLN A 155 7.41 16.43 20.94
N GLN A 156 8.24 17.47 20.98
CA GLN A 156 7.77 18.81 20.68
C GLN A 156 7.27 18.82 19.24
N HIS A 157 5.97 19.06 19.08
CA HIS A 157 5.40 19.20 17.77
C HIS A 157 5.88 20.52 17.18
N GLY A 158 6.45 20.44 15.98
CA GLY A 158 6.81 21.56 15.13
C GLY A 158 5.57 22.31 14.62
N ALA A 159 5.67 22.89 13.43
CA ALA A 159 4.58 23.66 12.88
C ALA A 159 3.37 22.78 12.56
N MET A 160 2.16 23.34 12.75
CA MET A 160 0.92 22.71 12.28
C MET A 160 0.63 23.16 10.85
N ARG A 161 0.63 22.23 9.90
CA ARG A 161 0.37 22.48 8.48
C ARG A 161 -1.05 22.05 8.13
N LEU A 162 -1.88 23.01 7.71
CA LEU A 162 -3.28 22.77 7.37
C LEU A 162 -3.48 22.63 5.86
N TYR A 163 -4.09 21.52 5.45
CA TYR A 163 -4.48 21.25 4.06
C TYR A 163 -5.98 21.00 3.96
N TYR A 164 -6.58 21.49 2.89
CA TYR A 164 -7.97 21.18 2.54
C TYR A 164 -7.94 20.31 1.29
N ILE A 165 -8.48 19.09 1.39
CA ILE A 165 -8.46 18.13 0.30
C ILE A 165 -9.89 17.67 0.02
N ALA A 166 -10.27 17.52 -1.24
CA ALA A 166 -11.56 16.96 -1.61
C ALA A 166 -11.42 15.83 -2.62
N ALA A 167 -12.18 14.74 -2.42
CA ALA A 167 -12.34 13.69 -3.44
C ALA A 167 -13.53 14.04 -4.34
N GLU A 168 -13.29 14.20 -5.63
CA GLU A 168 -14.31 14.58 -6.62
C GLU A 168 -14.23 13.70 -7.86
N GLU A 169 -15.39 13.27 -8.36
CA GLU A 169 -15.50 12.49 -9.59
C GLU A 169 -15.39 13.41 -10.80
N VAL A 170 -14.44 13.13 -11.69
CA VAL A 170 -14.21 13.89 -12.92
C VAL A 170 -14.11 12.96 -14.11
N GLU A 171 -14.55 13.43 -15.27
CA GLU A 171 -14.27 12.78 -16.55
C GLU A 171 -12.77 12.90 -16.87
N TRP A 172 -12.10 11.76 -17.09
CA TRP A 172 -10.68 11.70 -17.43
C TRP A 172 -10.41 11.06 -18.79
N ASP A 173 -9.74 11.79 -19.68
CA ASP A 173 -9.25 11.30 -20.98
C ASP A 173 -7.74 11.04 -20.92
N TYR A 174 -7.34 9.76 -21.00
CA TYR A 174 -5.94 9.33 -20.97
C TYR A 174 -5.17 9.66 -22.25
N ALA A 175 -5.86 9.89 -23.37
CA ALA A 175 -5.26 10.06 -24.69
C ALA A 175 -5.86 11.26 -25.42
N SER A 176 -5.89 12.40 -24.73
CA SER A 176 -6.45 13.66 -25.25
C SER A 176 -5.77 14.13 -26.54
N ASN A 177 -4.48 13.84 -26.72
CA ASN A 177 -3.76 14.08 -27.97
C ASN A 177 -3.41 12.79 -28.70
N LYS A 178 -4.32 12.36 -29.59
CA LYS A 178 -4.15 11.16 -30.42
C LYS A 178 -3.09 11.31 -31.52
N SER A 179 -2.62 12.53 -31.78
CA SER A 179 -1.65 12.82 -32.86
C SER A 179 -0.18 12.66 -32.46
N SER A 180 0.11 12.57 -31.15
CA SER A 180 1.46 12.36 -30.61
C SER A 180 1.78 10.90 -30.28
N ALA A 181 0.83 9.98 -30.52
CA ALA A 181 1.11 8.56 -30.41
C ALA A 181 2.11 8.18 -31.51
N PRO A 182 3.29 7.63 -31.18
CA PRO A 182 4.20 7.11 -32.21
C PRO A 182 3.42 6.12 -33.10
N ASN A 183 3.74 6.09 -34.39
CA ASN A 183 3.15 5.18 -35.39
C ASN A 183 3.49 3.70 -35.05
N ILE A 184 2.98 3.18 -33.93
CA ILE A 184 2.97 1.77 -33.54
C ILE A 184 1.83 1.03 -34.29
N TYR A 185 1.09 1.75 -35.14
CA TYR A 185 -0.07 1.31 -35.92
C TYR A 185 0.22 0.34 -37.07
N ASN A 186 1.19 -0.56 -36.93
CA ASN A 186 1.34 -1.68 -37.86
C ASN A 186 1.50 -3.05 -37.20
N SER A 187 1.32 -3.14 -35.87
CA SER A 187 1.30 -4.44 -35.20
C SER A 187 0.21 -4.50 -34.12
N SER A 188 -0.72 -5.44 -34.33
CA SER A 188 -1.81 -5.91 -33.43
C SER A 188 -3.15 -5.15 -33.47
N ASN A 189 -4.20 -5.87 -33.92
CA ASN A 189 -5.60 -5.45 -33.89
C ASN A 189 -6.13 -5.18 -32.47
N GLU A 190 -5.49 -5.70 -31.42
CA GLU A 190 -5.95 -5.57 -30.03
C GLU A 190 -5.80 -4.15 -29.47
N LEU A 191 -4.72 -3.44 -29.82
CA LEU A 191 -4.50 -2.05 -29.38
C LEU A 191 -5.48 -1.06 -30.04
N GLN A 192 -5.93 -1.33 -31.28
CA GLN A 192 -6.96 -0.53 -31.94
C GLN A 192 -8.33 -0.71 -31.29
N VAL A 193 -8.69 -1.94 -30.92
CA VAL A 193 -9.93 -2.22 -30.18
C VAL A 193 -9.87 -1.60 -28.78
N ALA A 194 -8.75 -1.70 -28.07
CA ALA A 194 -8.56 -1.03 -26.78
C ALA A 194 -8.64 0.50 -26.90
N ALA A 195 -8.03 1.12 -27.89
CA ALA A 195 -8.12 2.57 -28.10
C ALA A 195 -9.52 3.04 -28.54
N GLN A 196 -10.29 2.22 -29.27
CA GLN A 196 -11.67 2.53 -29.66
C GLN A 196 -12.70 2.23 -28.55
N THR A 197 -12.42 1.26 -27.66
CA THR A 197 -13.32 0.84 -26.58
C THR A 197 -13.01 1.56 -25.24
N TRP A 198 -11.74 1.83 -24.95
CA TRP A 198 -11.22 2.56 -23.76
C TRP A 198 -10.76 4.00 -24.04
N GLY A 199 -10.86 4.50 -25.28
CA GLY A 199 -10.73 5.93 -25.57
C GLY A 199 -11.91 6.78 -25.08
N ARG A 200 -12.66 6.27 -24.08
CA ARG A 200 -13.77 6.94 -23.45
C ARG A 200 -13.31 7.53 -22.14
N THR A 201 -13.74 8.75 -21.91
CA THR A 201 -13.57 9.45 -20.66
C THR A 201 -14.04 8.59 -19.48
N HIS A 202 -13.17 8.36 -18.50
CA HIS A 202 -13.47 7.58 -17.31
C HIS A 202 -13.80 8.50 -16.13
N MET A 203 -14.84 8.16 -15.37
CA MET A 203 -15.15 8.89 -14.14
C MET A 203 -14.16 8.46 -13.06
N ASN A 204 -13.19 9.33 -12.74
CA ASN A 204 -12.15 9.08 -11.76
C ASN A 204 -12.35 9.99 -10.54
N SER A 205 -12.11 9.47 -9.33
CA SER A 205 -12.05 10.31 -8.14
C SER A 205 -10.65 10.92 -7.99
N ILE A 206 -10.56 12.25 -8.10
CA ILE A 206 -9.30 12.99 -7.95
C ILE A 206 -9.32 13.74 -6.62
N LEU A 207 -8.15 13.79 -5.97
CA LEU A 207 -7.94 14.60 -4.78
C LEU A 207 -7.52 16.00 -5.20
N CYS A 208 -8.26 17.03 -4.78
CA CYS A 208 -7.99 18.43 -5.12
C CYS A 208 -7.73 19.27 -3.87
N GLN A 209 -6.83 20.26 -3.94
CA GLN A 209 -6.60 21.20 -2.84
C GLN A 209 -7.62 22.36 -2.87
N LEU A 210 -8.23 22.67 -1.74
CA LEU A 210 -9.12 23.83 -1.61
C LEU A 210 -8.39 25.02 -0.98
N GLN A 211 -8.67 26.24 -1.43
CA GLN A 211 -8.28 27.46 -0.73
C GLN A 211 -9.56 28.30 -0.46
N LYS A 212 -9.82 28.61 0.83
CA LYS A 212 -10.98 29.40 1.27
C LYS A 212 -12.34 28.91 0.73
N GLY A 213 -12.59 27.59 0.77
CA GLY A 213 -13.90 27.01 0.42
C GLY A 213 -14.24 26.95 -1.07
N LYS A 214 -13.34 27.40 -1.96
CA LYS A 214 -13.45 27.17 -3.41
C LYS A 214 -12.39 26.15 -3.86
N CYS A 215 -12.83 25.16 -4.64
CA CYS A 215 -11.95 24.21 -5.30
C CYS A 215 -11.27 24.95 -6.44
N ILE A 216 -9.95 25.15 -6.36
CA ILE A 216 -9.20 25.77 -7.46
C ILE A 216 -8.78 24.66 -8.42
N LEU A 217 -9.77 24.08 -9.12
CA LEU A 217 -9.50 23.20 -10.26
C LEU A 217 -8.74 23.96 -11.37
N SER A 218 -8.87 25.29 -11.48
CA SER A 218 -8.31 26.05 -12.60
C SER A 218 -6.82 26.42 -12.48
N SER A 219 -6.23 26.48 -11.28
CA SER A 219 -4.83 26.92 -11.09
C SER A 219 -3.85 25.77 -11.00
N CYS A 220 -4.29 24.54 -10.69
CA CYS A 220 -3.43 23.36 -10.65
C CYS A 220 -3.04 22.89 -12.06
N TRP A 221 -3.84 23.24 -13.07
CA TRP A 221 -3.64 22.87 -14.47
C TRP A 221 -2.56 23.68 -15.20
N GLN A 222 -2.10 24.81 -14.64
CA GLN A 222 -1.31 25.79 -15.42
C GLN A 222 0.21 25.62 -15.34
N ILE A 223 0.76 24.71 -14.52
CA ILE A 223 2.22 24.69 -14.32
C ILE A 223 2.92 23.41 -14.78
N ILE A 224 2.27 22.26 -14.98
CA ILE A 224 2.99 21.06 -15.44
C ILE A 224 2.18 20.22 -16.44
N GLN A 225 2.40 20.44 -17.73
CA GLN A 225 2.14 19.48 -18.83
C GLN A 225 3.49 18.82 -19.16
N PRO A 226 3.64 17.47 -19.26
CA PRO A 226 2.68 16.46 -19.69
C PRO A 226 2.47 15.25 -18.73
N LEU A 227 2.80 15.38 -17.44
CA LEU A 227 2.68 14.28 -16.44
C LEU A 227 1.36 14.34 -15.65
N ALA A 228 0.24 14.63 -16.32
CA ALA A 228 -1.06 14.93 -15.72
C ALA A 228 -1.69 13.78 -14.88
N ILE A 229 -1.12 12.55 -14.94
CA ILE A 229 -1.53 11.40 -14.12
C ILE A 229 -1.20 11.61 -12.62
N HIS A 230 -0.30 12.55 -12.28
CA HIS A 230 0.16 12.83 -10.92
C HIS A 230 -0.47 14.07 -10.24
N SER A 231 -1.63 14.54 -10.70
CA SER A 231 -2.25 15.80 -10.23
C SER A 231 -2.91 15.72 -8.83
N ARG A 232 -2.31 14.97 -7.90
CA ARG A 232 -2.66 14.98 -6.47
C ARG A 232 -1.87 16.10 -5.76
N PRO A 233 -2.46 16.89 -4.86
CA PRO A 233 -1.78 17.96 -4.14
C PRO A 233 -0.51 17.47 -3.44
N LEU A 234 0.61 18.14 -3.68
CA LEU A 234 1.85 17.81 -2.99
C LEU A 234 1.81 18.36 -1.56
N LEU A 235 1.71 17.44 -0.59
CA LEU A 235 1.75 17.75 0.84
C LEU A 235 3.21 17.78 1.28
N HIS A 236 3.61 18.87 1.93
CA HIS A 236 4.97 19.04 2.44
C HIS A 236 4.94 19.16 3.96
N ALA A 237 5.87 18.50 4.62
CA ALA A 237 6.06 18.57 6.06
C ALA A 237 7.53 18.34 6.41
N GLU A 238 7.99 18.96 7.48
CA GLU A 238 9.31 18.74 8.06
C GLU A 238 9.20 17.79 9.25
N VAL A 239 10.33 17.20 9.63
CA VAL A 239 10.42 16.36 10.82
C VAL A 239 10.02 17.17 12.05
N GLY A 240 9.06 16.65 12.82
CA GLY A 240 8.46 17.29 13.99
C GLY A 240 7.10 17.91 13.69
N ASP A 241 6.78 18.24 12.44
CA ASP A 241 5.51 18.90 12.10
C ASP A 241 4.28 18.01 12.32
N SER A 242 3.12 18.65 12.42
CA SER A 242 1.81 17.98 12.39
C SER A 242 1.03 18.44 11.17
N VAL A 243 0.58 17.51 10.35
CA VAL A 243 -0.24 17.75 9.16
C VAL A 243 -1.70 17.54 9.53
N LEU A 244 -2.52 18.59 9.40
CA LEU A 244 -3.95 18.57 9.61
C LEU A 244 -4.65 18.64 8.25
N ILE A 245 -5.47 17.63 7.93
CA ILE A 245 -6.17 17.54 6.65
C ILE A 245 -7.66 17.63 6.90
N ILE A 246 -8.29 18.65 6.33
CA ILE A 246 -9.74 18.76 6.23
C ILE A 246 -10.14 18.11 4.91
N PHE A 247 -10.63 16.88 4.99
CA PHE A 247 -11.00 16.06 3.84
C PHE A 247 -12.51 16.12 3.59
N LYS A 248 -12.93 16.54 2.39
CA LYS A 248 -14.32 16.54 1.95
C LYS A 248 -14.56 15.48 0.89
N ASN A 249 -15.50 14.58 1.11
CA ASN A 249 -15.90 13.64 0.07
C ASN A 249 -17.02 14.24 -0.79
N LYS A 250 -16.75 14.59 -2.04
CA LYS A 250 -17.76 15.03 -3.02
C LYS A 250 -18.16 13.92 -4.00
N ALA A 251 -17.53 12.76 -3.92
CA ALA A 251 -17.80 11.64 -4.83
C ALA A 251 -19.01 10.81 -4.37
N SER A 252 -19.50 9.94 -5.25
CA SER A 252 -20.65 9.06 -4.98
C SER A 252 -20.35 7.94 -3.97
N ARG A 253 -19.07 7.55 -3.84
CA ARG A 253 -18.60 6.42 -3.02
C ARG A 253 -17.92 6.88 -1.74
N PRO A 254 -17.91 6.05 -0.68
CA PRO A 254 -17.15 6.35 0.52
C PRO A 254 -15.65 6.35 0.24
N TYR A 255 -14.96 7.40 0.67
CA TYR A 255 -13.50 7.53 0.58
C TYR A 255 -12.91 7.89 1.94
N SER A 256 -11.61 7.68 2.05
CA SER A 256 -10.79 8.08 3.19
C SER A 256 -9.46 8.62 2.67
N ILE A 257 -8.61 9.10 3.57
CA ILE A 257 -7.26 9.49 3.24
C ILE A 257 -6.30 8.99 4.32
N SER A 258 -5.24 8.33 3.88
CA SER A 258 -4.15 7.82 4.71
C SER A 258 -2.86 7.95 3.93
N ALA A 259 -1.74 8.14 4.64
CA ALA A 259 -0.43 8.26 4.02
C ALA A 259 0.55 7.22 4.56
N HIS A 260 1.45 6.79 3.69
CA HIS A 260 2.66 6.10 4.07
C HIS A 260 3.59 7.03 4.85
N GLY A 261 4.55 6.48 5.58
CA GLY A 261 5.54 7.27 6.31
C GLY A 261 5.05 7.84 7.64
N VAL A 262 3.83 8.37 7.70
CA VAL A 262 3.35 9.22 8.78
C VAL A 262 2.75 8.47 9.97
N GLU A 263 2.69 9.14 11.12
CA GLU A 263 2.01 8.64 12.30
C GLU A 263 0.57 9.19 12.37
N GLU A 264 -0.44 8.34 12.15
CA GLU A 264 -1.85 8.76 12.21
C GLU A 264 -2.38 8.87 13.64
N VAL A 265 -2.73 10.07 14.08
CA VAL A 265 -3.22 10.33 15.43
C VAL A 265 -4.74 10.17 15.48
N GLY A 266 -5.21 9.32 16.40
CA GLY A 266 -6.62 9.34 16.81
C GLY A 266 -7.59 8.58 15.89
N SER A 267 -7.21 7.42 15.35
CA SER A 267 -8.16 6.43 14.83
C SER A 267 -7.48 5.09 14.53
N VAL A 268 -7.73 4.08 15.36
CA VAL A 268 -7.42 2.65 15.04
C VAL A 268 -8.44 2.10 14.02
N LYS A 269 -9.53 2.84 13.76
CA LYS A 269 -10.59 2.52 12.80
C LYS A 269 -10.59 3.52 11.66
N ILE A 270 -10.64 3.05 10.42
CA ILE A 270 -10.77 3.88 9.21
C ILE A 270 -11.95 4.84 9.40
N VAL A 271 -11.69 6.15 9.38
CA VAL A 271 -12.74 7.17 9.37
C VAL A 271 -13.33 7.18 7.95
N LEU A 272 -14.43 6.47 7.78
CA LEU A 272 -15.14 6.43 6.51
C LEU A 272 -15.81 7.79 6.29
N SER A 273 -15.45 8.47 5.20
CA SER A 273 -16.13 9.70 4.81
C SER A 273 -17.18 9.36 3.77
N VAL A 274 -18.46 9.38 4.16
CA VAL A 274 -19.57 9.16 3.22
C VAL A 274 -19.74 10.38 2.31
N SER A 275 -20.49 10.24 1.22
CA SER A 275 -20.69 11.33 0.26
C SER A 275 -21.26 12.59 0.94
N GLY A 276 -20.62 13.73 0.70
CA GLY A 276 -20.97 15.03 1.27
C GLY A 276 -20.30 15.34 2.62
N GLU A 277 -19.73 14.34 3.31
CA GLU A 277 -19.17 14.48 4.65
C GLU A 277 -17.78 15.14 4.63
N ILE A 278 -17.44 15.81 5.73
CA ILE A 278 -16.12 16.40 5.98
C ILE A 278 -15.52 15.73 7.21
N ASN A 279 -14.35 15.13 7.05
CA ASN A 279 -13.59 14.51 8.14
C ASN A 279 -12.22 15.17 8.28
N ILE A 280 -11.73 15.21 9.52
CA ILE A 280 -10.45 15.84 9.85
C ILE A 280 -9.46 14.73 10.22
N TYR A 281 -8.34 14.69 9.52
CA TYR A 281 -7.27 13.73 9.74
C TYR A 281 -6.05 14.46 10.30
N ARG A 282 -5.42 13.89 11.33
CA ARG A 282 -4.20 14.41 11.91
C ARG A 282 -3.07 13.39 11.74
N TRP A 283 -2.01 13.83 11.08
CA TRP A 283 -0.79 13.05 10.90
C TRP A 283 0.36 13.76 11.59
N ASN A 284 1.08 13.07 12.46
CA ASN A 284 2.36 13.56 12.96
C ASN A 284 3.49 13.07 12.05
N VAL A 285 4.55 13.86 11.95
CA VAL A 285 5.77 13.51 11.22
C VAL A 285 6.91 13.34 12.21
N PRO A 286 6.99 12.21 12.93
CA PRO A 286 8.12 11.93 13.82
C PRO A 286 9.43 11.78 13.03
N GLU A 287 10.55 11.77 13.75
CA GLU A 287 11.90 11.58 13.16
C GLU A 287 11.98 10.35 12.24
N ARG A 288 11.35 9.24 12.64
CA ARG A 288 11.29 8.01 11.84
C ARG A 288 10.57 8.15 10.50
N SER A 289 9.74 9.19 10.32
CA SER A 289 9.01 9.46 9.08
C SER A 289 9.82 10.30 8.09
N GLY A 290 10.94 10.86 8.54
CA GLY A 290 11.85 11.66 7.75
C GLY A 290 12.99 10.86 7.11
N PRO A 291 13.89 11.54 6.39
CA PRO A 291 15.05 10.92 5.76
C PRO A 291 15.91 10.11 6.72
N GLY A 292 16.34 8.93 6.28
CA GLY A 292 17.36 8.14 6.96
C GLY A 292 18.76 8.74 6.80
N LYS A 293 19.76 8.09 7.39
CA LYS A 293 21.17 8.55 7.38
C LYS A 293 21.75 8.70 5.98
N THR A 294 21.30 7.88 5.04
CA THR A 294 21.80 7.86 3.66
C THR A 294 20.76 8.36 2.65
N ASP A 295 19.59 8.79 3.11
CA ASP A 295 18.60 9.42 2.25
C ASP A 295 18.98 10.87 1.90
N PRO A 296 18.44 11.41 0.80
CA PRO A 296 18.47 12.85 0.54
C PRO A 296 17.63 13.62 1.57
N ASN A 297 17.81 14.94 1.63
CA ASN A 297 17.10 15.82 2.57
C ASN A 297 15.56 15.75 2.48
N CYS A 298 15.01 15.26 1.37
CA CYS A 298 13.58 15.07 1.18
C CYS A 298 13.31 13.66 0.65
N ILE A 299 12.40 12.94 1.29
CA ILE A 299 11.88 11.65 0.83
C ILE A 299 10.39 11.77 0.52
N THR A 300 9.89 10.89 -0.34
CA THR A 300 8.50 10.93 -0.82
C THR A 300 7.68 9.79 -0.25
N TRP A 301 6.47 10.10 0.20
CA TRP A 301 5.47 9.12 0.63
C TRP A 301 4.22 9.23 -0.23
N VAL A 302 3.52 8.10 -0.39
CA VAL A 302 2.25 8.05 -1.13
C VAL A 302 1.09 8.13 -0.14
N TYR A 303 0.03 8.85 -0.52
CA TYR A 303 -1.22 8.87 0.19
C TYR A 303 -2.38 8.41 -0.70
N TYR A 304 -3.31 7.66 -0.11
CA TYR A 304 -4.36 6.94 -0.81
C TYR A 304 -5.58 6.70 0.10
N SER A 305 -6.68 6.24 -0.48
CA SER A 305 -7.87 5.83 0.28
C SER A 305 -7.72 4.40 0.78
N THR A 306 -8.03 4.17 2.06
CA THR A 306 -7.94 2.83 2.68
C THR A 306 -9.26 2.05 2.68
N VAL A 307 -10.35 2.65 2.19
CA VAL A 307 -11.69 2.02 2.15
C VAL A 307 -11.67 0.73 1.33
N ASN A 308 -11.13 0.82 0.11
CA ASN A 308 -10.80 -0.32 -0.71
C ASN A 308 -9.41 -0.06 -1.27
N PHE A 309 -8.44 -0.90 -0.90
CA PHE A 309 -7.07 -0.71 -1.35
C PHE A 309 -6.92 -0.98 -2.86
N VAL A 310 -7.76 -1.85 -3.43
CA VAL A 310 -7.66 -2.30 -4.82
C VAL A 310 -8.47 -1.42 -5.78
N LYS A 311 -9.49 -0.71 -5.29
CA LYS A 311 -10.45 0.06 -6.10
C LYS A 311 -10.47 1.53 -5.78
#